data_AF-S7MMF6-F1
#
_entry.id   AF-S7MMF6-F1
#
_cell.length_a   1.000
_cell.length_b   1.000
_cell.length_c   1.000
_cell.angle_alpha   90.00
_cell.angle_beta   90.00
_cell.angle_gamma   90.00
#
_symmetry.space_group_name_H-M   'P 1'
#
loop_
_entity.id
_entity.type
_entity.pdbx_description
1 polymer ?
#
loop_
_entity_poly.entity_id
_entity_poly.type
_entity_poly.pdbx_seq_one_letter_code
_entity_poly.pdbx_strand_id
1 'polypeptide(L)'
;MHFKPSFRIRLTERKPAAVECMAGLLGRPHSGHMQIQKDRLTIQCKRTDHRTDSPTRLRGERGRGRVQEDGQQYDCLTYRRLYLPPRHPDDLIRPGLFHGKFNAFGPTTVMLSFHGKYARVTRLMGIGTKALEIHLMRRIQL
;
A
#
# COMPACT_ATOMS: atom_id res chain seq x y z
N MET A 1 14.05 -4.49 -3.00
CA MET A 1 12.73 -4.05 -2.49
C MET A 1 12.65 -4.41 -1.02
N HIS A 2 12.28 -3.47 -0.15
CA HIS A 2 12.06 -3.78 1.27
C HIS A 2 10.61 -4.20 1.45
N PHE A 3 10.39 -5.37 2.02
CA PHE A 3 9.06 -5.90 2.29
C PHE A 3 8.84 -6.00 3.79
N LYS A 4 7.78 -5.39 4.30
CA LYS A 4 7.34 -5.51 5.69
C LYS A 4 5.91 -6.03 5.69
N PRO A 5 5.59 -7.09 6.47
CA PRO A 5 4.22 -7.57 6.54
C PRO A 5 3.31 -6.51 7.16
N SER A 6 2.15 -6.28 6.56
CA SER A 6 1.11 -5.40 7.13
C SER A 6 0.13 -6.16 8.03
N PHE A 7 -0.12 -7.43 7.71
CA PHE A 7 -1.00 -8.33 8.46
C PHE A 7 -0.62 -9.79 8.19
N ARG A 8 -1.16 -10.72 8.99
CA ARG A 8 -1.11 -12.17 8.73
C ARG A 8 -2.42 -12.84 9.12
N ILE A 9 -2.73 -13.96 8.48
CA ILE A 9 -3.85 -14.85 8.82
C ILE A 9 -3.24 -16.12 9.41
N ARG A 10 -3.60 -16.46 10.65
CA ARG A 10 -3.02 -17.57 11.39
C ARG A 10 -4.08 -18.60 11.73
N LEU A 11 -3.85 -19.85 11.33
CA LEU A 11 -4.66 -21.00 11.71
C LEU A 11 -4.04 -21.73 12.90
N THR A 12 -4.86 -22.17 13.84
CA THR A 12 -4.43 -22.99 15.00
C THR A 12 -5.43 -24.11 15.23
N GLU A 13 -5.00 -25.20 15.88
CA GLU A 13 -5.86 -26.36 16.11
C GLU A 13 -7.15 -25.95 16.85
N ARG A 14 -8.29 -26.41 16.32
CA ARG A 14 -9.64 -26.20 16.91
C ARG A 14 -10.08 -24.74 17.05
N LYS A 15 -9.41 -23.80 16.38
CA LYS A 15 -9.77 -22.37 16.39
C LYS A 15 -9.94 -21.85 14.96
N PRO A 16 -10.87 -20.92 14.72
CA PRO A 16 -10.96 -20.23 13.44
C PRO A 16 -9.69 -19.45 13.15
N ALA A 17 -9.41 -19.21 11.87
CA ALA A 17 -8.27 -18.42 11.45
C ALA A 17 -8.35 -17.00 12.02
N ALA A 18 -7.33 -16.59 12.76
CA ALA A 18 -7.22 -15.26 13.36
C ALA A 18 -6.51 -14.31 12.40
N VAL A 19 -7.02 -13.08 12.29
CA VAL A 19 -6.36 -11.99 11.55
C VAL A 19 -5.57 -11.15 12.53
N GLU A 20 -4.26 -11.05 12.32
CA GLU A 20 -3.36 -10.28 13.15
C GLU A 20 -2.74 -9.14 12.32
N CYS A 21 -2.84 -7.92 12.82
CA CYS A 21 -2.21 -6.75 12.24
C CYS A 21 -0.76 -6.64 12.73
N MET A 22 0.15 -6.32 11.80
CA MET A 22 1.60 -6.23 12.04
C MET A 22 2.09 -4.77 12.00
N ALA A 23 1.17 -3.80 11.91
CA ALA A 23 1.47 -2.38 11.94
C ALA A 23 1.93 -1.94 13.34
N GLY A 24 2.70 -0.85 13.43
CA GLY A 24 3.19 -0.30 14.70
C GLY A 24 4.72 -0.38 14.88
N LEU A 25 5.22 0.38 15.86
CA LEU A 25 6.64 0.59 16.14
C LEU A 25 7.34 -0.67 16.67
N LEU A 26 6.63 -1.50 17.44
CA LEU A 26 7.19 -2.69 18.09
C LEU A 26 6.96 -3.99 17.31
N GLY A 27 6.25 -3.95 16.18
CA GLY A 27 5.97 -5.13 15.34
C GLY A 27 5.19 -6.24 16.07
N ARG A 28 4.53 -5.92 17.20
CA ARG A 28 3.74 -6.89 17.97
C ARG A 28 2.42 -7.16 17.25
N PRO A 29 2.09 -8.44 16.96
CA PRO A 29 0.82 -8.79 16.36
C PRO A 29 -0.33 -8.43 17.31
N HIS A 30 -1.36 -7.76 16.80
CA HIS A 30 -2.58 -7.46 17.54
C HIS A 30 -3.81 -7.79 16.71
N SER A 31 -4.97 -7.90 17.37
CA SER A 31 -6.21 -8.33 16.71
C SER A 31 -6.62 -7.37 15.59
N GLY A 32 -6.79 -7.91 14.40
CA GLY A 32 -7.34 -7.21 13.24
C GLY A 32 -8.69 -7.78 12.83
N HIS A 33 -9.45 -7.00 12.08
CA HIS A 33 -10.64 -7.44 11.37
C HIS A 33 -10.43 -7.31 9.86
N MET A 34 -10.95 -8.27 9.10
CA MET A 34 -10.80 -8.32 7.64
C MET A 34 -12.18 -8.33 6.99
N GLN A 35 -12.40 -7.41 6.06
CA GLN A 35 -13.59 -7.36 5.24
C GLN A 35 -13.21 -7.56 3.77
N ILE A 36 -13.80 -8.59 3.15
CA ILE A 36 -13.52 -8.99 1.76
C ILE A 36 -14.69 -8.59 0.87
N GLN A 37 -14.36 -7.98 -0.26
CA GLN A 37 -15.25 -7.74 -1.39
C GLN A 37 -14.51 -8.14 -2.66
N LYS A 38 -15.20 -8.29 -3.79
CA LYS A 38 -14.65 -8.84 -5.05
C LYS A 38 -13.26 -8.29 -5.42
N ASP A 39 -13.14 -6.97 -5.51
CA ASP A 39 -11.92 -6.26 -5.90
C ASP A 39 -11.34 -5.37 -4.79
N ARG A 40 -11.86 -5.52 -3.56
CA ARG A 40 -11.50 -4.67 -2.42
C ARG A 40 -11.32 -5.49 -1.15
N LEU A 41 -10.22 -5.24 -0.46
CA LEU A 41 -9.90 -5.81 0.84
C LEU A 41 -9.70 -4.67 1.83
N THR A 42 -10.44 -4.67 2.93
CA THR A 42 -10.25 -3.70 4.00
C THR A 42 -9.82 -4.41 5.27
N ILE A 43 -8.78 -3.88 5.90
CA ILE A 43 -8.24 -4.37 7.17
C ILE A 43 -8.40 -3.26 8.19
N GLN A 44 -9.11 -3.56 9.27
CA GLN A 44 -9.34 -2.65 10.37
C GLN A 44 -8.54 -3.13 11.57
N CYS A 45 -7.71 -2.25 12.09
CA CYS A 45 -7.00 -2.46 13.34
C CYS A 45 -7.66 -1.64 14.44
N LYS A 46 -7.99 -2.29 15.57
CA LYS A 46 -8.28 -1.58 16.81
C LYS A 46 -6.97 -1.05 17.36
N ARG A 47 -6.79 0.28 17.41
CA ARG A 47 -5.58 0.90 18.00
C ARG A 47 -5.51 0.54 19.49
N THR A 48 -4.84 -0.56 19.83
CA THR A 48 -4.53 -0.91 21.23
C THR A 48 -3.23 -0.25 21.71
N ASP A 49 -2.39 0.25 20.80
CA ASP A 49 -0.98 0.49 21.10
C ASP A 49 -0.55 1.97 20.99
N HIS A 50 -1.46 2.92 20.74
CA HIS A 50 -1.09 4.36 20.76
C HIS A 50 -1.05 5.00 22.15
N ARG A 51 -1.27 4.23 23.23
CA ARG A 51 -1.17 4.75 24.61
C ARG A 51 0.28 4.87 25.10
N THR A 52 1.25 5.07 24.21
CA THR A 52 2.61 5.50 24.57
C THR A 52 3.21 6.46 23.54
N ASP A 53 2.40 7.28 22.89
CA ASP A 53 2.87 8.63 22.57
C ASP A 53 2.80 9.44 23.86
N SER A 54 3.73 9.17 24.79
CA SER A 54 3.97 10.07 25.90
C SER A 54 4.33 11.44 25.32
N PRO A 55 3.61 12.53 25.66
CA PRO A 55 4.05 13.87 25.31
C PRO A 55 5.18 14.27 26.26
N THR A 56 6.28 13.51 26.31
CA THR A 56 7.47 13.90 27.09
C THR A 56 8.26 15.02 26.38
N ARG A 57 7.72 15.58 25.29
CA ARG A 57 8.35 16.70 24.56
C ARG A 57 7.68 18.06 24.70
N LEU A 58 6.67 18.24 25.56
CA LEU A 58 6.18 19.59 25.88
C LEU A 58 6.08 19.79 27.39
N ARG A 59 7.24 20.04 27.99
CA ARG A 59 7.34 20.73 29.27
C ARG A 59 6.92 22.19 29.03
N GLY A 60 5.69 22.53 29.42
CA GLY A 60 5.21 23.90 29.55
C GLY A 60 4.14 24.29 28.54
N GLU A 61 2.87 24.20 28.93
CA GLU A 61 1.96 25.35 29.09
C GLU A 61 0.51 24.89 29.34
N ARG A 62 -0.21 25.74 30.06
CA ARG A 62 -1.48 25.47 30.75
C ARG A 62 -2.66 25.23 29.82
N GLY A 63 -3.58 24.40 30.29
CA GLY A 63 -5.01 24.71 30.32
C GLY A 63 -5.79 24.60 29.01
N ARG A 64 -6.49 23.48 28.85
CA ARG A 64 -7.90 23.38 28.45
C ARG A 64 -8.31 21.93 28.59
N GLY A 65 -9.42 21.68 29.29
CA GLY A 65 -9.98 20.35 29.45
C GLY A 65 -10.18 19.71 28.08
N ARG A 66 -9.51 18.58 27.85
CA ARG A 66 -9.79 17.76 26.68
C ARG A 66 -11.10 17.04 26.95
N VAL A 67 -12.14 17.41 26.20
CA VAL A 67 -13.26 16.51 25.96
C VAL A 67 -12.66 15.21 25.44
N GLN A 68 -12.87 14.13 26.20
CA GLN A 68 -12.47 12.80 25.81
C GLN A 68 -13.40 12.37 24.69
N GLU A 69 -12.95 12.51 23.44
CA GLU A 69 -13.60 11.83 22.32
C GLU A 69 -13.42 10.33 22.56
N ASP A 70 -14.45 9.68 23.09
CA ASP A 70 -14.55 8.24 23.32
C ASP A 70 -14.74 7.46 21.99
N GLY A 71 -14.19 8.00 20.90
CA GLY A 71 -14.13 7.35 19.61
C GLY A 71 -12.91 6.45 19.57
N GLN A 72 -13.11 5.13 19.69
CA GLN A 72 -12.07 4.16 19.36
C GLN A 72 -11.55 4.45 17.94
N GLN A 73 -10.34 4.99 17.83
CA GLN A 73 -9.75 5.34 16.53
C GLN A 73 -9.25 4.04 15.88
N TYR A 74 -9.80 3.70 14.71
CA TYR A 74 -9.37 2.55 13.92
C TYR A 74 -8.37 2.98 12.86
N ASP A 75 -7.24 2.26 12.74
CA ASP A 75 -6.39 2.36 11.56
C ASP A 75 -6.92 1.40 10.50
N CYS A 76 -7.50 1.97 9.43
CA CYS A 76 -8.15 1.23 8.36
C CYS A 76 -7.30 1.30 7.08
N LEU A 77 -6.74 0.17 6.65
CA LEU A 77 -6.07 0.06 5.35
C LEU A 77 -7.00 -0.61 4.35
N THR A 78 -7.19 0.05 3.20
CA THR A 78 -7.99 -0.49 2.09
C THR A 78 -7.10 -0.76 0.89
N TYR A 79 -7.11 -2.01 0.45
CA TYR A 79 -6.41 -2.51 -0.72
C TYR A 79 -7.41 -2.70 -1.86
N ARG A 80 -6.97 -2.38 -3.08
CA ARG A 80 -7.68 -2.70 -4.32
C ARG A 80 -6.89 -3.71 -5.10
N ARG A 81 -7.59 -4.62 -5.77
CA ARG A 81 -6.97 -5.63 -6.62
C ARG A 81 -6.29 -4.96 -7.83
N LEU A 82 -5.04 -5.34 -8.08
CA LEU A 82 -4.31 -5.01 -9.29
C LEU A 82 -3.95 -6.30 -10.02
N TYR A 83 -3.86 -6.23 -11.34
CA TYR A 83 -3.51 -7.36 -12.20
C TYR A 83 -2.16 -7.11 -12.83
N LEU A 84 -1.35 -8.18 -12.92
CA LEU A 84 -0.17 -8.13 -13.77
C LEU A 84 -0.61 -8.11 -15.24
N PRO A 85 0.05 -7.30 -16.08
CA PRO A 85 -0.26 -7.25 -17.50
C PRO A 85 0.02 -8.62 -18.15
N PRO A 86 -0.84 -9.06 -19.10
CA PRO A 86 -0.60 -10.29 -19.84
C PRO A 86 0.67 -10.16 -20.69
N ARG A 87 1.31 -11.29 -20.96
CA ARG A 87 2.46 -11.37 -21.87
C ARG A 87 1.99 -11.85 -23.24
N HIS A 88 2.41 -11.17 -24.29
CA HIS A 88 2.23 -11.58 -25.69
C HIS A 88 3.58 -11.97 -26.32
N PRO A 89 3.65 -12.91 -27.28
CA PRO A 89 4.88 -13.23 -28.01
C PRO A 89 5.50 -12.03 -28.72
N ASP A 90 4.67 -11.09 -29.19
CA ASP A 90 5.10 -9.89 -29.91
C ASP A 90 5.53 -8.73 -28.99
N ASP A 91 5.46 -8.90 -27.68
CA ASP A 91 5.88 -7.86 -26.74
C ASP A 91 7.39 -7.64 -26.85
N LEU A 92 7.81 -6.38 -27.06
CA LEU A 92 9.21 -6.01 -27.19
C LEU A 92 10.06 -6.45 -25.99
N ILE A 93 9.48 -6.39 -24.79
CA ILE A 93 10.07 -6.86 -23.54
C ILE A 93 8.99 -7.48 -22.67
N ARG A 94 9.37 -8.25 -21.65
CA ARG A 94 8.41 -8.80 -20.70
C ARG A 94 7.69 -7.65 -19.95
N PRO A 95 6.35 -7.53 -20.04
CA PRO A 95 5.61 -6.54 -19.28
C PRO A 95 5.62 -6.88 -17.78
N GLY A 96 5.36 -5.90 -16.93
CA GLY A 96 5.41 -6.10 -15.48
C GLY A 96 5.75 -4.85 -14.68
N LEU A 97 6.27 -5.07 -13.47
CA LEU A 97 6.60 -4.02 -12.51
C LEU A 97 8.06 -3.59 -12.65
N PHE A 98 8.27 -2.27 -12.73
CA PHE A 98 9.60 -1.67 -12.82
C PHE A 98 9.78 -0.63 -11.73
N HIS A 99 11.01 -0.52 -11.26
CA HIS A 99 11.43 0.51 -10.33
C HIS A 99 12.17 1.60 -11.11
N GLY A 100 11.66 2.83 -11.07
CA GLY A 100 12.22 3.95 -11.81
C GLY A 100 12.48 5.15 -10.92
N LYS A 101 13.45 5.98 -11.30
CA LYS A 101 13.62 7.30 -10.68
C LYS A 101 12.56 8.24 -11.25
N PHE A 102 11.67 8.76 -10.41
CA PHE A 102 10.74 9.80 -10.80
C PHE A 102 11.10 11.07 -10.03
N ASN A 103 11.79 11.99 -10.72
CA ASN A 103 12.14 13.34 -10.28
C ASN A 103 12.54 13.49 -8.79
N ALA A 104 12.28 14.65 -8.18
CA ALA A 104 12.66 14.98 -6.80
C ALA A 104 11.88 14.18 -5.74
N PHE A 105 10.82 13.46 -6.11
CA PHE A 105 9.98 12.71 -5.16
C PHE A 105 10.51 11.32 -4.85
N GLY A 106 11.70 10.97 -5.36
CA GLY A 106 12.36 9.70 -5.11
C GLY A 106 11.91 8.58 -6.06
N PRO A 107 12.35 7.35 -5.82
CA PRO A 107 12.04 6.26 -6.71
C PRO A 107 10.56 5.86 -6.63
N THR A 108 10.00 5.46 -7.76
CA THR A 108 8.59 5.09 -7.92
C THR A 108 8.48 3.72 -8.58
N THR A 109 7.45 2.97 -8.19
CA THR A 109 7.09 1.72 -8.86
C THR A 109 6.05 1.99 -9.94
N VAL A 110 6.34 1.52 -11.16
CA VAL A 110 5.47 1.64 -12.33
C VAL A 110 5.15 0.26 -12.90
N MET A 111 4.04 0.17 -13.61
CA MET A 111 3.60 -1.00 -14.35
C MET A 111 3.70 -0.72 -15.84
N LEU A 112 4.50 -1.50 -16.56
CA LEU A 112 4.57 -1.49 -18.02
C LEU A 112 3.61 -2.54 -18.59
N SER A 113 2.74 -2.11 -19.49
CA SER A 113 1.74 -2.93 -20.17
C SER A 113 1.74 -2.67 -21.68
N PHE A 114 1.44 -3.68 -22.49
CA PHE A 114 1.35 -3.55 -23.95
C PHE A 114 -0.12 -3.59 -24.40
N HIS A 115 -0.46 -2.71 -25.33
CA HIS A 115 -1.81 -2.50 -25.87
C HIS A 115 -1.70 -2.29 -27.39
N GLY A 116 -1.52 -3.39 -28.13
CA GLY A 116 -1.35 -3.35 -29.58
C GLY A 116 -0.11 -2.54 -29.98
N LYS A 117 -0.33 -1.39 -30.65
CA LYS A 117 0.75 -0.51 -31.14
C LYS A 117 1.36 0.41 -30.06
N TYR A 118 0.86 0.33 -28.83
CA TYR A 118 1.24 1.19 -27.73
C TYR A 118 1.77 0.39 -26.55
N ALA A 119 2.79 0.93 -25.88
CA ALA A 119 3.15 0.54 -24.54
C ALA A 119 2.72 1.63 -23.56
N ARG A 120 2.11 1.22 -22.45
CA ARG A 120 1.63 2.13 -21.40
C ARG A 120 2.36 1.86 -20.10
N VAL A 121 2.88 2.93 -19.50
CA VAL A 121 3.53 2.94 -18.20
C VAL A 121 2.61 3.62 -17.19
N THR A 122 2.05 2.84 -16.27
CA THR A 122 1.13 3.30 -15.24
C THR A 122 1.84 3.39 -13.90
N ARG A 123 1.76 4.54 -13.22
CA ARG A 123 2.28 4.70 -11.87
C ARG A 123 1.42 3.95 -10.86
N LEU A 124 2.05 3.18 -9.97
CA LEU A 124 1.36 2.49 -8.87
C LEU A 124 1.50 3.20 -7.52
N MET A 125 2.61 3.90 -7.30
CA MET A 125 2.89 4.64 -6.06
C MET A 125 3.36 6.07 -6.37
N GLY A 126 2.89 7.06 -5.61
CA GLY A 126 3.30 8.47 -5.72
C GLY A 126 2.17 9.44 -6.05
N ILE A 127 2.47 10.74 -6.03
CA ILE A 127 1.50 11.84 -6.30
C ILE A 127 1.45 12.14 -7.81
N GLY A 128 0.24 12.27 -8.36
CA GLY A 128 -0.01 12.65 -9.76
C GLY A 128 -0.38 11.48 -10.69
N THR A 129 -1.28 11.74 -11.64
CA THR A 129 -1.96 10.76 -12.52
C THR A 129 -1.31 10.58 -13.89
N LYS A 130 -0.01 10.88 -14.05
CA LYS A 130 0.63 10.78 -15.36
C LYS A 130 0.96 9.32 -15.70
N ALA A 131 0.16 8.74 -16.60
CA ALA A 131 0.55 7.58 -17.38
C ALA A 131 1.40 8.04 -18.58
N LEU A 132 2.52 7.37 -18.84
CA LEU A 132 3.32 7.61 -20.05
C LEU A 132 2.89 6.60 -21.11
N GLU A 133 2.66 7.06 -22.33
CA GLU A 133 2.37 6.22 -23.48
C GLU A 133 3.52 6.30 -24.50
N ILE A 134 3.90 5.15 -25.04
CA ILE A 134 5.00 4.99 -25.99
C ILE A 134 4.43 4.37 -27.26
N HIS A 135 4.58 5.07 -28.38
CA HIS A 135 4.11 4.60 -29.68
C HIS A 135 5.17 3.69 -30.32
N LEU A 136 4.89 2.39 -30.40
CA LEU A 136 5.90 1.38 -30.77
C LEU A 136 6.34 1.44 -32.24
N MET A 137 5.50 1.99 -33.12
CA MET A 137 5.82 2.12 -34.55
C MET A 137 6.65 3.38 -34.88
N ARG A 138 6.87 4.29 -33.93
CA ARG A 138 7.61 5.54 -34.16
C ARG A 138 8.99 5.43 -33.53
N ARG A 139 9.89 4.73 -34.21
CA ARG A 139 11.28 4.54 -33.76
C ARG A 139 12.12 5.76 -34.09
N ILE A 140 12.96 6.17 -33.15
CA ILE A 140 13.97 7.22 -33.34
C ILE A 140 15.28 6.51 -33.71
N GLN A 141 15.94 6.95 -34.77
CA GLN A 141 17.29 6.49 -35.10
C GLN A 141 18.28 7.22 -34.18
N LEU A 142 19.19 6.45 -33.57
CA LEU A 142 20.21 6.94 -32.65
C LEU A 142 21.52 7.20 -33.40
#